data_AF-A0A397J9C0-F1
#
_entry.id   AF-A0A397J9C0-F1
#
_cell.length_a   1.000
_cell.length_b   1.000
_cell.length_c   1.000
_cell.angle_alpha   90.00
_cell.angle_beta   90.00
_cell.angle_gamma   90.00
#
_symmetry.space_group_name_H-M   'P 1'
#
loop_
_entity.id
_entity.type
_entity.pdbx_description
1 polymer ?
#
loop_
_entity_poly.entity_id
_entity_poly.type
_entity_poly.pdbx_seq_one_letter_code
_entity_poly.pdbx_strand_id
1 'polypeptide(L)'
;MFSYIDRNVTDNKKTRQRAFNIKLFNNELPTLEKLKDRFPKIYENDFCIRCNLEKEDQVHVLTCPKNLIDIHSCRNKLINLLVSKTTTVACGDTCKNMCKTLEALKELHIPRDVSTRDADHLSFIDVMLGLIPITVYDIVLQKVVTHELADQIIDDVFVQFKLFLHTHIWKDRCTAVKKWETENGISNNK
;
A
#
# COMPACT_ATOMS: atom_id res chain seq x y z
N MET A 1 -9.18 -27.47 -15.72
CA MET A 1 -10.55 -27.09 -16.16
C MET A 1 -10.85 -25.73 -15.56
N PHE A 2 -10.66 -24.65 -16.34
CA PHE A 2 -10.99 -23.30 -15.87
C PHE A 2 -12.51 -23.22 -15.74
N SER A 3 -13.01 -23.21 -14.50
CA SER A 3 -14.43 -22.97 -14.25
C SER A 3 -14.74 -21.55 -14.70
N TYR A 4 -15.64 -21.48 -15.68
CA TYR A 4 -16.26 -20.26 -16.17
C TYR A 4 -17.00 -19.61 -14.98
N ILE A 5 -16.34 -18.66 -14.30
CA ILE A 5 -17.01 -17.80 -13.33
C ILE A 5 -17.70 -16.72 -14.15
N ASP A 6 -19.02 -16.76 -14.13
CA ASP A 6 -19.91 -15.74 -14.66
C ASP A 6 -19.48 -14.35 -14.13
N ARG A 7 -18.87 -13.51 -14.99
CA ARG A 7 -18.21 -12.23 -14.61
C ARG A 7 -18.70 -11.04 -15.43
N ASN A 8 -19.98 -10.99 -15.79
CA ASN A 8 -20.55 -9.85 -16.52
C ASN A 8 -21.09 -8.72 -15.62
N VAL A 9 -20.78 -8.73 -14.31
CA VAL A 9 -21.17 -7.64 -13.40
C VAL A 9 -19.93 -6.96 -12.81
N THR A 10 -19.66 -5.74 -13.28
CA THR A 10 -18.66 -4.84 -12.68
C THR A 10 -19.21 -4.22 -11.40
N ASP A 11 -18.73 -4.69 -10.24
CA ASP A 11 -18.95 -4.01 -8.97
C ASP A 11 -18.08 -2.74 -8.87
N ASN A 12 -18.73 -1.58 -8.72
CA ASN A 12 -18.05 -0.28 -8.62
C ASN A 12 -17.00 -0.23 -7.51
N LYS A 13 -17.23 -0.92 -6.38
CA LYS A 13 -16.28 -0.93 -5.27
C LYS A 13 -15.01 -1.71 -5.64
N LYS A 14 -15.16 -2.92 -6.18
CA LYS A 14 -14.04 -3.72 -6.72
C LYS A 14 -13.28 -2.99 -7.82
N THR A 15 -13.97 -2.30 -8.73
CA THR A 15 -13.33 -1.51 -9.80
C THR A 15 -12.47 -0.39 -9.24
N ARG A 16 -12.98 0.39 -8.27
CA ARG A 16 -12.22 1.46 -7.61
C ARG A 16 -10.98 0.94 -6.90
N GLN A 17 -11.09 -0.18 -6.18
CA GLN A 17 -9.95 -0.79 -5.50
C GLN A 17 -8.87 -1.25 -6.50
N ARG A 18 -9.27 -1.88 -7.61
CA ARG A 18 -8.33 -2.28 -8.67
C ARG A 18 -7.64 -1.06 -9.30
N ALA A 19 -8.39 -0.01 -9.58
CA ALA A 19 -7.84 1.23 -10.11
C ALA A 19 -6.82 1.86 -9.14
N PHE A 20 -7.10 1.88 -7.83
CA PHE A 20 -6.14 2.31 -6.83
C PHE A 20 -4.88 1.45 -6.86
N ASN A 21 -5.00 0.12 -6.85
CA ASN A 21 -3.85 -0.78 -6.83
C ASN A 21 -2.95 -0.60 -8.07
N ILE A 22 -3.54 -0.48 -9.27
CA ILE A 22 -2.81 -0.27 -10.51
C ILE A 22 -2.10 1.10 -10.49
N LYS A 23 -2.80 2.16 -10.07
CA LYS A 23 -2.23 3.49 -9.99
C LYS A 23 -1.12 3.59 -8.95
N LEU A 24 -1.31 2.97 -7.79
CA LEU A 24 -0.28 2.90 -6.74
C LEU A 24 0.97 2.20 -7.28
N PHE A 25 0.82 1.05 -7.93
CA PHE A 25 1.98 0.32 -8.43
C PHE A 25 2.74 1.08 -9.53
N ASN A 26 2.02 1.73 -10.45
CA ASN A 26 2.64 2.43 -11.59
C ASN A 26 3.04 3.87 -11.29
N ASN A 27 3.03 4.29 -10.02
CA ASN A 27 3.20 5.68 -9.63
C ASN A 27 2.29 6.60 -10.45
N GLU A 28 0.96 6.42 -10.39
CA GLU A 28 -0.07 7.14 -11.19
C GLU A 28 -1.24 7.64 -10.33
N LEU A 29 -1.08 7.65 -9.00
CA LEU A 29 -2.04 8.30 -8.11
C LEU A 29 -1.99 9.83 -8.30
N PRO A 30 -3.13 10.55 -8.23
CA PRO A 30 -3.18 12.00 -8.40
C PRO A 30 -2.61 12.74 -7.17
N THR A 31 -1.29 12.66 -6.99
CA THR A 31 -0.50 13.42 -6.01
C THR A 31 -0.41 14.89 -6.41
N LEU A 32 -0.07 15.80 -5.49
CA LEU A 32 0.07 17.22 -5.85
C LEU A 32 1.22 17.46 -6.84
N GLU A 33 2.29 16.66 -6.79
CA GLU A 33 3.32 16.62 -7.85
C GLU A 33 2.68 16.42 -9.23
N LYS A 34 1.89 15.35 -9.41
CA LYS A 34 1.27 15.04 -10.71
C LYS A 34 0.19 16.04 -11.11
N LEU A 35 -0.54 16.58 -10.13
CA LEU A 35 -1.58 17.58 -10.39
C LEU A 35 -0.97 18.90 -10.87
N LYS A 36 0.13 19.33 -10.27
CA LYS A 36 0.94 20.46 -10.73
C LYS A 36 1.51 20.23 -12.12
N ASP A 37 2.08 19.06 -12.39
CA ASP A 37 2.62 18.74 -13.72
C ASP A 37 1.54 18.78 -14.81
N ARG A 38 0.32 18.29 -14.52
CA ARG A 38 -0.80 18.25 -15.48
C ARG A 38 -1.53 19.59 -15.60
N PHE A 39 -1.65 20.34 -14.52
CA PHE A 39 -2.45 21.55 -14.42
C PHE A 39 -1.71 22.66 -13.66
N PRO A 40 -0.57 23.15 -14.16
CA PRO A 40 0.31 24.08 -13.43
C PRO A 40 -0.32 25.46 -13.19
N LYS A 41 -1.37 25.83 -13.94
CA LYS A 41 -2.15 27.07 -13.73
C LYS A 41 -3.15 26.96 -12.57
N ILE A 42 -3.48 25.74 -12.14
CA ILE A 42 -4.44 25.46 -11.07
C ILE A 42 -3.70 25.13 -9.77
N TYR A 43 -2.64 24.32 -9.86
CA TYR A 43 -1.84 23.92 -8.71
C TYR A 43 -0.47 24.62 -8.78
N GLU A 44 -0.31 25.69 -8.01
CA GLU A 44 0.90 26.53 -8.04
C GLU A 44 2.13 25.83 -7.43
N ASN A 45 1.92 25.00 -6.42
CA ASN A 45 2.96 24.22 -5.77
C ASN A 45 2.51 22.78 -5.51
N ASP A 46 3.48 21.94 -5.20
CA ASP A 46 3.36 20.50 -4.99
C ASP A 46 3.66 20.10 -3.55
N PHE A 47 3.62 21.04 -2.60
CA PHE A 47 3.81 20.72 -1.19
C PHE A 47 2.61 19.95 -0.63
N CYS A 48 2.86 18.97 0.22
CA CYS A 48 1.78 18.22 0.86
C CYS A 48 0.93 19.15 1.74
N ILE A 49 -0.35 19.29 1.42
CA ILE A 49 -1.28 20.15 2.16
C ILE A 49 -1.49 19.72 3.62
N ARG A 50 -1.07 18.50 3.99
CA ARG A 50 -1.22 17.98 5.35
C ARG A 50 -0.07 18.41 6.25
N CYS A 51 1.17 18.25 5.78
CA CYS A 51 2.36 18.59 6.57
C CYS A 51 2.91 19.98 6.24
N ASN A 52 2.75 20.45 5.00
CA ASN A 52 3.29 21.68 4.45
C ASN A 52 4.83 21.81 4.59
N LEU A 53 5.53 20.67 4.56
CA LEU A 53 7.00 20.59 4.74
C LEU A 53 7.72 20.06 3.50
N GLU A 54 7.16 19.03 2.86
CA GLU A 54 7.79 18.33 1.76
C GLU A 54 6.89 18.31 0.52
N LYS A 55 7.51 18.07 -0.64
CA LYS A 55 6.82 17.76 -1.88
C LYS A 55 5.96 16.51 -1.71
N GLU A 56 4.71 16.57 -2.14
CA GLU A 56 3.80 15.42 -2.15
C GLU A 56 3.97 14.61 -3.43
N ASP A 57 4.99 13.76 -3.42
CA ASP A 57 5.07 12.61 -4.33
C ASP A 57 4.31 11.39 -3.75
N GLN A 58 4.30 10.29 -4.48
CA GLN A 58 3.56 9.10 -4.05
C GLN A 58 4.13 8.45 -2.79
N VAL A 59 5.45 8.54 -2.59
CA VAL A 59 6.09 7.97 -1.41
C VAL A 59 5.71 8.81 -0.19
N HIS A 60 5.79 10.14 -0.29
CA HIS A 60 5.38 11.05 0.76
C HIS A 60 3.90 10.87 1.12
N VAL A 61 2.99 10.60 0.17
CA VAL A 61 1.59 10.28 0.51
C VAL A 61 1.51 9.13 1.53
N LEU A 62 2.32 8.09 1.35
CA LEU A 62 2.37 6.90 2.20
C LEU A 62 3.13 7.12 3.51
N THR A 63 4.13 8.00 3.53
CA THR A 63 5.04 8.21 4.67
C THR A 63 4.84 9.53 5.42
N CYS A 64 3.90 10.37 4.97
CA CYS A 64 3.65 11.69 5.56
C CYS A 64 3.46 11.58 7.08
N PRO A 65 4.18 12.38 7.90
CA PRO A 65 4.07 12.34 9.36
C PRO A 65 2.71 12.82 9.88
N LYS A 66 1.86 13.37 9.00
CA LYS A 66 0.48 13.78 9.31
C LYS A 66 -0.56 12.75 8.88
N ASN A 67 -0.15 11.56 8.43
CA ASN A 67 -1.06 10.43 8.29
C ASN A 67 -1.65 10.05 9.66
N LEU A 68 -2.92 9.66 9.69
CA LEU A 68 -3.58 9.17 10.92
C LEU A 68 -2.95 7.89 11.47
N ILE A 69 -2.32 7.10 10.60
CA ILE A 69 -1.53 5.93 10.95
C ILE A 69 -0.11 6.12 10.43
N ASP A 70 0.87 5.70 11.20
CA ASP A 70 2.28 5.77 10.79
C ASP A 70 2.70 4.54 9.97
N ILE A 71 3.90 4.64 9.38
CA ILE A 71 4.50 3.57 8.59
C ILE A 71 4.76 2.31 9.43
N HIS A 72 5.05 2.45 10.74
CA HIS A 72 5.22 1.32 11.65
C HIS A 72 3.91 0.54 11.85
N SER A 73 2.79 1.25 11.97
CA SER A 73 1.44 0.66 12.06
C SER A 73 1.08 -0.10 10.78
N CYS A 74 1.47 0.43 9.62
CA CYS A 74 1.32 -0.27 8.35
C CYS A 74 2.14 -1.56 8.31
N ARG A 75 3.40 -1.52 8.74
CA ARG A 75 4.29 -2.69 8.82
C ARG A 75 3.71 -3.76 9.74
N ASN A 76 3.32 -3.37 10.94
CA ASN A 76 2.71 -4.27 11.91
C ASN A 76 1.42 -4.88 11.37
N LYS A 77 0.61 -4.09 10.64
CA LYS A 77 -0.59 -4.60 9.98
C LYS A 77 -0.28 -5.69 8.95
N LEU A 78 0.72 -5.49 8.08
CA LEU A 78 1.14 -6.50 7.12
C LEU A 78 1.62 -7.78 7.81
N ILE A 79 2.51 -7.65 8.79
CA ILE A 79 3.07 -8.79 9.54
C ILE A 79 1.94 -9.57 10.23
N ASN A 80 1.01 -8.88 10.89
CA ASN A 80 -0.14 -9.51 11.53
C ASN A 80 -1.05 -10.23 10.53
N LEU A 81 -1.28 -9.67 9.34
CA LEU A 81 -2.03 -10.33 8.28
C LEU A 81 -1.32 -11.61 7.80
N LEU A 82 -0.01 -11.55 7.54
CA LEU A 82 0.80 -12.71 7.14
C LEU A 82 0.73 -13.82 8.21
N VAL A 83 0.99 -13.48 9.47
CA VAL A 83 1.00 -14.44 10.57
C VAL A 83 -0.40 -15.05 10.77
N SER A 84 -1.44 -14.23 10.86
CA SER A 84 -2.80 -14.72 11.11
C SER A 84 -3.30 -15.63 9.99
N LYS A 85 -3.15 -15.23 8.72
CA LYS A 85 -3.61 -16.03 7.57
C LYS A 85 -2.83 -17.32 7.40
N THR A 86 -1.52 -17.27 7.63
CA THR A 86 -0.69 -18.49 7.58
C THR A 86 -1.07 -19.44 8.71
N THR A 87 -1.23 -18.94 9.94
CA THR A 87 -1.58 -19.76 11.11
C THR A 87 -2.96 -20.42 10.99
N THR A 88 -3.92 -19.81 10.28
CA THR A 88 -5.23 -20.45 10.06
C THR A 88 -5.19 -21.70 9.19
N VAL A 89 -4.13 -21.89 8.41
CA VAL A 89 -3.98 -22.99 7.45
C VAL A 89 -2.85 -23.95 7.81
N ALA A 90 -1.82 -23.44 8.50
CA ALA A 90 -0.65 -24.20 8.91
C ALA A 90 -1.01 -25.35 9.88
N CYS A 91 -0.29 -26.45 9.79
CA CYS A 91 -0.45 -27.58 10.70
C CYS A 91 0.44 -27.41 11.95
N GLY A 92 -0.14 -27.65 13.14
CA GLY A 92 0.58 -27.61 14.42
C GLY A 92 1.21 -26.24 14.75
N ASP A 93 2.28 -26.24 15.54
CA ASP A 93 2.96 -25.02 16.01
C ASP A 93 4.01 -24.47 15.02
N THR A 94 3.88 -24.77 13.72
CA THR A 94 4.88 -24.43 12.69
C THR A 94 5.09 -22.91 12.52
N CYS A 95 4.07 -22.11 12.82
CA CYS A 95 4.12 -20.64 12.80
C CYS A 95 4.80 -20.02 14.03
N LYS A 96 5.28 -20.83 14.99
CA LYS A 96 6.05 -20.34 16.14
C LYS A 96 7.25 -19.53 15.65
N ASN A 97 7.37 -18.29 16.14
CA ASN A 97 8.39 -17.29 15.76
C ASN A 97 8.25 -16.64 14.38
N MET A 98 7.24 -16.95 13.56
CA MET A 98 7.06 -16.33 12.23
C MET A 98 7.04 -14.79 12.30
N CYS A 99 6.36 -14.23 13.31
CA CYS A 99 6.34 -12.79 13.56
C CYS A 99 7.75 -12.20 13.69
N LYS A 100 8.59 -12.81 14.54
CA LYS A 100 9.99 -12.37 14.77
C LYS A 100 10.84 -12.49 13.51
N THR A 101 10.64 -13.55 12.72
CA THR A 101 11.35 -13.72 11.44
C THR A 101 10.99 -12.60 10.48
N LEU A 102 9.69 -12.28 10.34
CA LEU A 102 9.23 -11.19 9.47
C LEU A 102 9.72 -9.81 9.97
N GLU A 103 9.71 -9.58 11.28
CA GLU A 103 10.23 -8.35 11.90
C GLU A 103 11.73 -8.14 11.67
N ALA A 104 12.49 -9.21 11.43
CA ALA A 104 13.93 -9.14 11.17
C ALA A 104 14.29 -8.97 9.68
N LEU A 105 13.31 -9.08 8.76
CA LEU A 105 13.56 -8.96 7.33
C LEU A 105 13.99 -7.55 6.93
N LYS A 106 15.05 -7.46 6.12
CA LYS A 106 15.56 -6.20 5.58
C LYS A 106 14.55 -5.56 4.63
N GLU A 107 13.85 -6.37 3.84
CA GLU A 107 12.83 -5.93 2.89
C GLU A 107 11.59 -5.36 3.59
N LEU A 108 11.42 -5.63 4.88
CA LEU A 108 10.40 -5.03 5.73
C LEU A 108 10.97 -3.94 6.64
N HIS A 109 12.23 -3.54 6.48
CA HIS A 109 12.81 -2.43 7.23
C HIS A 109 12.26 -1.09 6.73
N ILE A 110 12.08 -0.15 7.66
CA ILE A 110 11.64 1.20 7.37
C ILE A 110 12.88 2.08 7.32
N PRO A 111 13.24 2.68 6.16
CA PRO A 111 14.38 3.59 6.07
C PRO A 111 14.20 4.79 7.02
N ARG A 112 15.29 5.27 7.61
CA ARG A 112 15.27 6.49 8.45
C ARG A 112 14.99 7.74 7.61
N ASP A 113 15.56 7.76 6.40
CA ASP A 113 15.35 8.80 5.42
C ASP A 113 14.84 8.15 4.14
N VAL A 114 13.67 8.60 3.70
CA VAL A 114 12.99 8.13 2.50
C VAL A 114 13.74 8.59 1.24
N SER A 115 14.44 9.72 1.33
CA SER A 115 15.21 10.30 0.22
C SER A 115 16.51 9.54 -0.06
N THR A 116 16.99 8.73 0.89
CA THR A 116 18.20 7.91 0.76
C THR A 116 17.89 6.44 0.51
N ARG A 117 16.77 6.14 -0.17
CA ARG A 117 16.41 4.77 -0.51
C ARG A 117 17.51 4.13 -1.35
N ASP A 118 17.96 2.96 -0.89
CA ASP A 118 18.90 2.13 -1.62
C ASP A 118 18.19 1.53 -2.85
N ALA A 119 18.68 1.84 -4.04
CA ALA A 119 18.09 1.37 -5.28
C ALA A 119 18.31 -0.15 -5.50
N ASP A 120 19.32 -0.72 -4.84
CA ASP A 120 19.70 -2.13 -4.99
C ASP A 120 18.96 -3.04 -3.99
N HIS A 121 18.26 -2.46 -3.02
CA HIS A 121 17.60 -3.20 -1.94
C HIS A 121 16.16 -2.78 -1.71
N LEU A 122 15.27 -3.79 -1.65
CA LEU A 122 13.88 -3.57 -1.27
C LEU A 122 13.78 -3.09 0.17
N SER A 123 12.85 -2.18 0.38
CA SER A 123 12.46 -1.67 1.70
C SER A 123 10.96 -1.84 1.92
N PHE A 124 10.48 -1.55 3.13
CA PHE A 124 9.05 -1.64 3.40
C PHE A 124 8.21 -0.69 2.54
N ILE A 125 8.80 0.41 2.05
CA ILE A 125 8.15 1.35 1.15
C ILE A 125 7.80 0.67 -0.18
N ASP A 126 8.71 -0.15 -0.72
CA ASP A 126 8.49 -0.93 -1.94
C ASP A 126 7.31 -1.90 -1.78
N VAL A 127 7.18 -2.48 -0.58
CA VAL A 127 6.06 -3.36 -0.24
C VAL A 127 4.74 -2.58 -0.15
N MET A 128 4.75 -1.37 0.42
CA MET A 128 3.58 -0.48 0.42
C MET A 128 3.18 -0.05 -0.99
N LEU A 129 4.14 0.13 -1.90
CA LEU A 129 3.91 0.44 -3.32
C LEU A 129 3.35 -0.76 -4.11
N GLY A 130 3.44 -1.97 -3.53
CA GLY A 130 2.75 -3.15 -4.02
C GLY A 130 3.66 -4.27 -4.50
N LEU A 131 4.99 -4.15 -4.30
CA LEU A 131 5.93 -5.24 -4.50
C LEU A 131 5.77 -6.29 -3.39
N ILE A 132 6.03 -7.55 -3.73
CA ILE A 132 5.97 -8.69 -2.80
C ILE A 132 7.37 -9.27 -2.73
N PRO A 133 8.10 -9.14 -1.60
CA PRO A 133 9.41 -9.74 -1.46
C PRO A 133 9.31 -11.26 -1.56
N ILE A 134 10.17 -11.89 -2.38
CA ILE A 134 10.19 -13.35 -2.53
C ILE A 134 10.47 -14.06 -1.21
N THR A 135 11.28 -13.45 -0.35
CA THR A 135 11.58 -13.96 0.99
C THR A 135 10.34 -14.04 1.89
N VAL A 136 9.38 -13.12 1.74
CA VAL A 136 8.09 -13.18 2.44
C VAL A 136 7.25 -14.34 1.92
N TYR A 137 7.23 -14.55 0.60
CA TYR A 137 6.56 -15.70 -0.02
C TYR A 137 7.16 -17.03 0.49
N ASP A 138 8.49 -17.15 0.46
CA ASP A 138 9.20 -18.36 0.90
C ASP A 138 8.94 -18.67 2.37
N ILE A 139 8.87 -17.65 3.23
CA ILE A 139 8.51 -17.83 4.64
C ILE A 139 7.10 -18.41 4.75
N VAL A 140 6.12 -17.88 4.00
CA VAL A 140 4.74 -18.42 4.02
C VAL A 140 4.73 -19.86 3.51
N LEU A 141 5.40 -20.12 2.38
CA LEU A 141 5.48 -21.45 1.77
C LEU A 141 6.06 -22.49 2.73
N GLN A 142 7.11 -22.14 3.48
CA GLN A 142 7.71 -23.03 4.49
C GLN A 142 6.75 -23.42 5.62
N LYS A 143 5.63 -22.71 5.80
CA LYS A 143 4.64 -22.99 6.86
C LYS A 143 3.40 -23.70 6.36
N VAL A 144 3.23 -23.85 5.05
CA VAL A 144 2.05 -24.47 4.46
C VAL A 144 2.43 -25.67 3.60
N VAL A 145 1.43 -26.48 3.25
CA VAL A 145 1.64 -27.80 2.62
C VAL A 145 1.87 -27.68 1.11
N THR A 146 1.32 -26.65 0.46
CA THR A 146 1.34 -26.51 -1.00
C THR A 146 1.60 -25.07 -1.44
N HIS A 147 2.16 -24.92 -2.65
CA HIS A 147 2.30 -23.63 -3.32
C HIS A 147 0.95 -22.94 -3.54
N GLU A 148 -0.10 -23.70 -3.88
CA GLU A 148 -1.44 -23.15 -4.08
C GLU A 148 -1.97 -22.46 -2.82
N LEU A 149 -1.73 -23.04 -1.64
CA LEU A 149 -2.10 -22.41 -0.37
C LEU A 149 -1.26 -21.17 -0.09
N ALA A 150 0.04 -21.20 -0.39
CA ALA A 150 0.91 -20.04 -0.22
C ALA A 150 0.47 -18.87 -1.12
N ASP A 151 0.17 -19.15 -2.40
CA ASP A 151 -0.33 -18.17 -3.36
C ASP A 151 -1.63 -17.54 -2.87
N GLN A 152 -2.59 -18.36 -2.43
CA GLN A 152 -3.87 -17.89 -1.89
C GLN A 152 -3.69 -16.99 -0.65
N ILE A 153 -2.79 -17.36 0.26
CA ILE A 153 -2.49 -16.56 1.46
C ILE A 153 -1.88 -15.22 1.07
N ILE A 154 -0.89 -15.23 0.18
CA ILE A 154 -0.19 -14.02 -0.26
C ILE A 154 -1.16 -13.08 -0.99
N ASP A 155 -1.98 -13.60 -1.90
CA ASP A 155 -3.00 -12.83 -2.60
C ASP A 155 -3.99 -12.19 -1.61
N ASP A 156 -4.55 -12.95 -0.67
CA ASP A 156 -5.51 -12.43 0.31
C ASP A 156 -4.88 -11.38 1.24
N VAL A 157 -3.66 -11.64 1.73
CA VAL A 157 -2.90 -10.72 2.57
C VAL A 157 -2.67 -9.39 1.85
N PHE A 158 -2.17 -9.42 0.60
CA PHE A 158 -1.86 -8.20 -0.13
C PHE A 158 -3.10 -7.47 -0.63
N VAL A 159 -4.20 -8.17 -0.91
CA VAL A 159 -5.51 -7.55 -1.17
C VAL A 159 -5.98 -6.78 0.07
N GLN A 160 -5.93 -7.41 1.26
CA GLN A 160 -6.34 -6.77 2.50
C GLN A 160 -5.42 -5.62 2.92
N PHE A 161 -4.11 -5.78 2.72
CA PHE A 161 -3.14 -4.76 3.05
C PHE A 161 -3.28 -3.52 2.15
N LYS A 162 -3.46 -3.70 0.82
CA LYS A 162 -3.72 -2.58 -0.09
C LYS A 162 -5.05 -1.88 0.22
N LEU A 163 -6.08 -2.63 0.63
CA LEU A 163 -7.34 -2.04 1.11
C LEU A 163 -7.14 -1.22 2.39
N PHE A 164 -6.28 -1.69 3.30
CA PHE A 164 -5.92 -0.97 4.52
C PHE A 164 -5.22 0.36 4.19
N LEU A 165 -4.20 0.36 3.32
CA LEU A 165 -3.53 1.58 2.85
C LEU A 165 -4.51 2.55 2.18
N HIS A 166 -5.38 2.04 1.31
CA HIS A 166 -6.42 2.85 0.67
C HIS A 166 -7.33 3.53 1.70
N THR A 167 -7.79 2.77 2.69
CA THR A 167 -8.80 3.21 3.66
C THR A 167 -8.24 4.22 4.65
N HIS A 168 -7.03 3.99 5.15
CA HIS A 168 -6.47 4.75 6.27
C HIS A 168 -5.48 5.84 5.86
N ILE A 169 -4.95 5.80 4.63
CA ILE A 169 -4.02 6.82 4.12
C ILE A 169 -4.63 7.54 2.92
N TRP A 170 -4.90 6.81 1.84
CA TRP A 170 -5.30 7.44 0.57
C TRP A 170 -6.62 8.20 0.69
N LYS A 171 -7.64 7.60 1.32
CA LYS A 171 -8.96 8.22 1.49
C LYS A 171 -8.91 9.47 2.37
N ASP A 172 -8.11 9.43 3.43
CA ASP A 172 -7.91 10.57 4.33
C ASP A 172 -7.22 11.73 3.60
N ARG A 173 -6.10 11.44 2.90
CA ARG A 173 -5.44 12.40 2.01
C ARG A 173 -6.40 13.01 1.00
N CYS A 174 -7.20 12.20 0.32
CA CYS A 174 -8.17 12.69 -0.68
C CYS A 174 -9.19 13.66 -0.05
N THR A 175 -9.60 13.38 1.19
CA THR A 175 -10.53 14.24 1.92
C THR A 175 -9.89 15.59 2.24
N ALA A 176 -8.64 15.57 2.71
CA ALA A 176 -7.88 16.78 3.01
C ALA A 176 -7.61 17.63 1.75
N VAL A 177 -7.21 17.01 0.64
CA VAL A 177 -7.00 17.72 -0.64
C VAL A 177 -8.30 18.32 -1.17
N LYS A 178 -9.41 17.57 -1.15
CA LYS A 178 -10.70 18.10 -1.60
C LYS A 178 -11.16 19.32 -0.79
N LYS A 179 -10.92 19.30 0.52
CA LYS A 179 -11.20 20.44 1.40
C LYS A 179 -10.34 21.64 1.02
N TRP A 180 -9.04 21.44 0.89
CA TRP A 180 -8.10 22.49 0.48
C TRP A 180 -8.44 23.07 -0.91
N GLU A 181 -8.77 22.21 -1.90
CA GLU A 181 -9.21 22.65 -3.23
C GLU A 181 -10.44 23.56 -3.14
N THR A 182 -11.42 23.17 -2.33
CA THR A 182 -12.64 23.97 -2.11
C THR A 182 -12.32 25.34 -1.48
N GLU A 183 -11.44 25.37 -0.48
CA GLU A 183 -11.01 26.61 0.21
C GLU A 183 -10.24 27.56 -0.72
N ASN A 184 -9.57 27.02 -1.75
CA ASN A 184 -8.82 27.80 -2.73
C ASN A 184 -9.59 28.06 -4.03
N GLY A 185 -10.90 27.77 -4.06
CA GLY A 185 -11.74 28.00 -5.25
C GLY A 185 -11.41 27.08 -6.43
N ILE A 186 -10.67 25.99 -6.19
CA ILE A 186 -10.41 24.95 -7.19
C ILE A 186 -11.63 24.04 -7.21
N SER A 187 -12.58 24.33 -8.09
CA SER A 187 -13.74 23.47 -8.33
C SER A 187 -13.61 22.75 -9.67
N ASN A 188 -14.13 21.52 -9.73
CA ASN A 188 -14.45 20.86 -10.98
C ASN A 188 -15.69 21.55 -11.59
N ASN A 189 -15.58 22.80 -12.00
CA ASN A 189 -16.59 23.40 -12.87
C ASN A 189 -16.40 22.79 -14.25
N LYS A 190 -17.15 21.71 -14.51
CA LYS A 190 -17.59 21.37 -15.85
C LYS A 190 -18.77 22.26 -16.22
#